data_AF-A0A2V3U823-F1
#
_entry.id   AF-A0A2V3U823-F1
#
_cell.length_a   1.000
_cell.length_b   1.000
_cell.length_c   1.000
_cell.angle_alpha   90.00
_cell.angle_beta   90.00
_cell.angle_gamma   90.00
#
_symmetry.space_group_name_H-M   'P 1'
#
loop_
_entity.id
_entity.type
_entity.pdbx_description
1 polymer ?
#
loop_
_entity_poly.entity_id
_entity_poly.type
_entity_poly.pdbx_seq_one_letter_code
_entity_poly.pdbx_strand_id
1 'polypeptide(L)'
;MRSYNLFHRRGREALCCAVPESCAVPRFVGGRRWTFGGRIDGSASPPPGFDDRAAATAVRFNGFYLFQCLDERAADRAAGRS
;
A
#
# COMPACT_ATOMS: atom_id res chain seq x y z
N MET A 1 3.98 -14.66 -6.64
CA MET A 1 3.64 -13.61 -5.66
C MET A 1 2.13 -13.53 -5.54
N ARG A 2 1.61 -13.21 -4.35
CA ARG A 2 0.18 -12.94 -4.14
C ARG A 2 -0.13 -11.52 -4.64
N SER A 3 -1.32 -11.31 -5.21
CA SER A 3 -1.76 -9.99 -5.66
C SER A 3 -2.26 -9.13 -4.49
N TYR A 4 -1.90 -7.84 -4.50
CA TYR A 4 -2.27 -6.88 -3.46
C TYR A 4 -2.91 -5.62 -4.02
N ASN A 5 -4.03 -5.23 -3.45
CA ASN A 5 -4.59 -3.88 -3.57
C ASN A 5 -3.76 -2.92 -2.71
N LEU A 6 -3.25 -1.86 -3.33
CA LEU A 6 -2.40 -0.88 -2.67
C LEU A 6 -3.20 0.39 -2.36
N PHE A 7 -3.16 0.81 -1.09
CA PHE A 7 -3.76 2.04 -0.62
C PHE A 7 -2.67 2.98 -0.10
N HIS A 8 -2.70 4.24 -0.49
CA HIS A 8 -1.76 5.27 -0.03
C HIS A 8 -2.46 6.18 0.97
N ARG A 9 -1.78 6.47 2.07
CA ARG A 9 -2.23 7.48 3.01
C ARG A 9 -1.93 8.86 2.44
N ARG A 10 -2.95 9.70 2.37
CA ARG A 10 -2.83 11.12 2.04
C ARG A 10 -2.07 11.82 3.16
N GLY A 11 -0.99 12.51 2.82
CA GLY A 11 -0.15 13.25 3.77
C GLY A 11 1.33 13.12 3.46
N ARG A 12 2.18 13.61 4.38
CA ARG A 12 3.64 13.68 4.20
C ARG A 12 4.38 12.38 4.55
N GLU A 13 3.70 11.43 5.19
CA GLU A 13 4.33 10.23 5.76
C GLU A 13 4.56 9.11 4.73
N ALA A 14 4.15 9.30 3.46
CA ALA A 14 4.29 8.34 2.36
C ALA A 14 3.91 6.89 2.74
N LEU A 15 2.89 6.72 3.58
CA LEU A 15 2.52 5.41 4.13
C LEU A 15 1.64 4.64 3.14
N CYS A 16 1.98 3.39 2.89
CA CYS A 16 1.25 2.46 2.02
C CYS A 16 0.68 1.29 2.81
N CYS A 17 -0.48 0.80 2.38
CA CYS A 17 -1.13 -0.39 2.89
C CYS A 17 -1.40 -1.35 1.73
N ALA A 18 -0.80 -2.54 1.79
CA ALA A 18 -1.07 -3.63 0.87
C ALA A 18 -2.08 -4.59 1.50
N VAL A 19 -3.19 -4.82 0.80
CA VAL A 19 -4.26 -5.73 1.20
C VAL A 19 -4.38 -6.81 0.12
N PRO A 20 -4.30 -8.11 0.46
CA PRO A 20 -4.54 -9.16 -0.53
C PRO A 20 -5.89 -8.99 -1.22
N GLU A 21 -5.96 -9.23 -2.53
CA GLU A 21 -7.25 -9.18 -3.24
C GLU A 21 -8.28 -10.19 -2.69
N SER A 22 -7.80 -11.29 -2.12
CA SER A 22 -8.63 -12.31 -1.47
C SER A 22 -9.13 -11.93 -0.08
N CYS A 23 -8.76 -10.76 0.45
CA CYS A 23 -9.07 -10.33 1.81
C CYS A 23 -9.97 -9.09 1.80
N ALA A 24 -10.85 -9.00 2.79
CA ALA A 24 -11.66 -7.81 2.99
C ALA A 24 -10.77 -6.59 3.28
N VAL A 25 -11.11 -5.46 2.68
CA VAL A 25 -10.39 -4.20 2.88
C VAL A 25 -10.59 -3.72 4.32
N PRO A 26 -9.52 -3.48 5.10
CA PRO A 26 -9.65 -3.01 6.47
C PRO A 26 -10.39 -1.67 6.56
N ARG A 27 -11.26 -1.52 7.57
CA ARG A 27 -12.07 -0.28 7.75
C ARG A 27 -11.23 1.00 7.81
N PHE A 28 -10.02 0.95 8.34
CA PHE A 28 -9.18 2.13 8.48
C PHE A 28 -8.66 2.68 7.14
N VAL A 29 -8.49 1.83 6.11
CA VAL A 29 -8.10 2.26 4.76
C VAL A 29 -9.29 2.65 3.88
N GLY A 30 -10.52 2.35 4.28
CA GLY A 30 -11.73 2.82 3.58
C GLY A 30 -12.09 4.30 3.85
N GLY A 31 -11.38 4.98 4.75
CA GLY A 31 -11.65 6.37 5.12
C GLY A 31 -11.03 7.40 4.16
N ARG A 32 -11.48 8.67 4.26
CA ARG A 32 -11.05 9.82 3.42
C ARG A 32 -9.53 10.09 3.38
N ARG A 33 -8.77 9.53 4.34
CA ARG A 33 -7.32 9.70 4.48
C ARG A 33 -6.52 8.74 3.61
N TRP A 34 -7.16 7.77 2.97
CA TRP A 34 -6.51 6.78 2.12
C TRP A 34 -7.09 6.83 0.71
N THR A 35 -6.27 6.51 -0.28
CA THR A 35 -6.66 6.43 -1.69
C THR A 35 -6.11 5.16 -2.30
N PHE A 36 -6.91 4.48 -3.11
CA PHE A 36 -6.42 3.36 -3.91
C PHE A 36 -5.36 3.87 -4.90
N GLY A 37 -4.15 3.31 -4.83
CA GLY A 37 -3.02 3.70 -5.69
C GLY A 37 -2.65 2.66 -6.75
N GLY A 38 -3.40 1.56 -6.82
CA GLY A 38 -3.22 0.52 -7.82
C GLY A 38 -3.03 -0.85 -7.21
N ARG A 39 -2.38 -1.72 -7.97
CA ARG A 39 -2.20 -3.13 -7.63
C ARG A 39 -0.74 -3.54 -7.78
N ILE A 40 -0.28 -4.37 -6.85
CA ILE A 40 0.93 -5.16 -7.02
C ILE A 40 0.48 -6.53 -7.49
N ASP A 41 0.77 -6.84 -8.75
CA ASP A 41 0.68 -8.18 -9.31
C ASP A 41 2.08 -8.61 -9.78
N GLY A 42 2.29 -9.93 -9.93
CA GLY A 42 3.61 -10.47 -10.29
C GLY A 42 4.17 -10.02 -11.65
N SER A 43 3.45 -9.15 -12.37
CA SER A 43 3.86 -8.51 -13.62
C SER A 43 4.52 -7.14 -13.42
N ALA A 44 4.29 -6.45 -12.30
CA ALA A 44 4.82 -5.12 -12.04
C ALA A 44 5.87 -5.14 -10.91
N SER A 45 6.87 -4.25 -11.02
CA SER A 45 7.82 -4.05 -9.92
C SER A 45 7.07 -3.44 -8.73
N PRO A 46 7.19 -4.01 -7.52
CA PRO A 46 6.52 -3.46 -6.34
C PRO A 46 7.06 -2.07 -5.98
N PRO A 47 6.26 -1.23 -5.32
CA PRO A 47 6.68 0.11 -4.92
C PRO A 47 7.89 0.07 -3.97
N PRO A 48 8.79 1.07 -4.00
CA PRO A 48 9.93 1.15 -3.10
C PRO A 48 9.53 1.01 -1.63
N GLY A 49 10.24 0.16 -0.89
CA GLY A 49 9.94 -0.14 0.52
C GLY A 49 8.97 -1.31 0.73
N PHE A 50 8.41 -1.90 -0.34
CA PHE A 50 7.66 -3.13 -0.23
C PHE A 50 8.61 -4.34 -0.11
N ASP A 51 8.41 -5.15 0.92
CA ASP A 51 9.12 -6.41 1.15
C ASP A 51 8.13 -7.58 1.13
N ASP A 52 8.33 -8.53 0.20
CA ASP A 52 7.46 -9.70 0.03
C ASP A 52 7.38 -10.61 1.26
N ARG A 53 8.50 -10.80 1.97
CA ARG A 53 8.56 -11.68 3.15
C ARG A 53 7.88 -11.03 4.34
N ALA A 54 8.10 -9.73 4.52
CA ALA A 54 7.40 -8.94 5.53
C ALA A 54 5.89 -8.90 5.23
N ALA A 55 5.51 -8.72 3.96
CA ALA A 55 4.11 -8.75 3.52
C ALA A 55 3.44 -10.09 3.82
N ALA A 56 4.10 -11.20 3.49
CA ALA A 56 3.58 -12.54 3.77
C ALA A 56 3.34 -12.76 5.27
N THR A 57 4.29 -12.35 6.10
CA THR A 57 4.18 -12.42 7.56
C THR A 57 3.05 -11.55 8.08
N ALA A 58 3.04 -10.26 7.73
CA ALA A 58 2.07 -9.29 8.21
C ALA A 58 0.64 -9.68 7.81
N VAL A 59 0.45 -10.13 6.58
CA VAL A 59 -0.86 -10.59 6.09
C VAL A 59 -1.34 -11.82 6.83
N ARG A 60 -0.45 -12.75 7.18
CA ARG A 60 -0.82 -13.96 7.94
C ARG A 60 -1.40 -13.61 9.31
N PHE A 61 -0.89 -12.57 9.96
CA PHE A 61 -1.30 -12.18 11.31
C PHE A 61 -2.36 -11.08 11.34
N ASN A 62 -2.32 -10.14 10.41
CA ASN A 62 -3.15 -8.92 10.43
C ASN A 62 -4.17 -8.85 9.29
N GLY A 63 -3.99 -9.65 8.23
CA GLY A 63 -4.77 -9.56 6.99
C GLY A 63 -4.35 -8.42 6.06
N PHE A 64 -3.36 -7.62 6.42
CA PHE A 64 -2.80 -6.53 5.62
C PHE A 64 -1.32 -6.28 5.97
N TYR A 65 -0.63 -5.49 5.16
CA TYR A 65 0.75 -5.07 5.38
C TYR A 65 0.89 -3.55 5.25
N LEU A 66 1.54 -2.91 6.22
CA LEU A 66 1.85 -1.47 6.22
C LEU A 66 3.34 -1.25 6.06
N PHE A 67 3.72 -0.31 5.21
CA PHE A 67 5.11 0.07 4.97
C PHE A 67 5.19 1.53 4.53
N GLN A 68 6.35 2.16 4.72
CA GLN A 68 6.62 3.50 4.20
C GLN A 68 7.17 3.36 2.77
N CYS A 69 6.55 4.06 1.83
CA CYS A 69 7.00 4.12 0.45
C CYS A 69 8.12 5.17 0.35
N LEU A 70 9.32 4.74 -0.04
CA LEU A 70 10.49 5.62 -0.14
C LEU A 70 10.53 6.45 -1.43
N ASP A 71 9.38 6.75 -2.03
CA ASP A 71 9.30 7.53 -3.26
C ASP A 71 8.72 8.92 -2.99
N GLU A 72 9.59 9.91 -2.87
CA GLU A 72 9.26 11.32 -2.64
C GLU A 72 8.35 11.88 -3.76
N ARG A 73 8.43 11.34 -5.01
CA ARG A 73 7.59 11.76 -6.14
C ARG A 73 6.16 11.20 -6.09
N ALA A 74 5.94 10.09 -5.39
CA ALA A 74 4.60 9.57 -5.12
C ALA A 74 3.93 10.36 -3.98
N ALA A 75 4.71 10.80 -2.99
CA ALA A 75 4.24 11.68 -1.92
C ALA A 75 3.78 13.05 -2.46
N ASP A 76 4.45 13.61 -3.47
CA ASP A 76 4.04 14.88 -4.10
C ASP A 76 2.74 14.74 -4.92
N ARG A 77 2.57 13.65 -5.67
CA ARG A 77 1.31 13.37 -6.39
C ARG A 77 0.13 13.13 -5.46
N ALA A 78 0.34 12.46 -4.32
CA ALA A 78 -0.69 12.29 -3.27
C ALA A 78 -0.99 13.59 -2.50
N ALA A 79 -0.04 14.54 -2.47
CA ALA A 79 -0.17 15.84 -1.82
C ALA A 79 -0.75 16.94 -2.73
N GLY A 80 -1.03 16.65 -4.00
CA GLY A 80 -1.64 17.61 -4.93
C GLY A 80 -0.77 18.85 -5.19
N ARG A 81 0.56 18.72 -5.13
CA ARG A 81 1.48 19.77 -5.54
C ARG A 81 2.06 19.40 -6.90
N SER A 82 1.65 20.13 -7.93
CA SER A 82 2.30 20.24 -9.24
C SER A 82 2.91 21.62 -9.35
#